data_AF-I2QBJ1-F1
#
_entry.id   AF-I2QBJ1-F1
#
_cell.length_a   1.000
_cell.length_b   1.000
_cell.length_c   1.000
_cell.angle_alpha   90.00
_cell.angle_beta   90.00
_cell.angle_gamma   90.00
#
_symmetry.space_group_name_H-M   'P 1'
#
loop_
_entity.id
_entity.type
_entity.pdbx_description
1 polymer ?
#
loop_
_entity_poly.entity_id
_entity_poly.type
_entity_poly.pdbx_seq_one_letter_code
_entity_poly.pdbx_strand_id
1 'polypeptide(L)'
;MSQFELSSRAALCRQLASQDPANQTVWMAEARSWSRLAAEMLPDEHQLKGGITARLFFAFNKLVAAQHEPANQTAEMMKSRSKRVIPPRSLSPTA
;
A
#
# COMPACT_ATOMS: atom_id res chain seq x y z
N MET A 1 6.96 4.21 -24.53
CA MET A 1 6.41 4.15 -23.16
C MET A 1 7.14 3.06 -22.41
N SER A 2 7.48 3.26 -21.14
CA SER A 2 8.14 2.23 -20.33
C SER A 2 7.12 1.49 -19.45
N GLN A 3 7.44 0.27 -19.01
CA GLN A 3 6.63 -0.48 -18.03
C GLN A 3 6.36 0.36 -16.77
N PHE A 4 7.35 1.12 -16.33
CA PHE A 4 7.24 1.98 -15.15
C PHE A 4 6.21 3.10 -15.36
N GLU A 5 6.22 3.76 -16.53
CA GLU A 5 5.22 4.78 -16.87
C GLU A 5 3.80 4.22 -16.90
N LEU A 6 3.61 3.04 -17.51
CA LEU A 6 2.33 2.35 -17.58
C LEU A 6 1.83 1.94 -16.19
N SER A 7 2.73 1.39 -15.36
CA SER A 7 2.41 1.00 -13.98
C SER A 7 2.09 2.21 -13.10
N SER A 8 2.79 3.33 -13.31
CA SER A 8 2.53 4.59 -12.60
C SER A 8 1.17 5.18 -12.98
N ARG A 9 0.79 5.13 -14.26
CA ARG A 9 -0.56 5.51 -14.71
C ARG A 9 -1.63 4.63 -14.08
N ALA A 10 -1.42 3.32 -14.04
CA ALA A 10 -2.36 2.41 -13.38
C ALA A 10 -2.53 2.74 -11.89
N ALA A 11 -1.45 3.07 -11.18
CA ALA A 11 -1.50 3.47 -9.79
C ALA A 11 -2.27 4.80 -9.60
N LEU A 12 -2.01 5.80 -10.45
CA LEU A 12 -2.72 7.07 -10.42
C LEU A 12 -4.23 6.88 -10.64
N CYS A 13 -4.64 6.05 -11.60
CA CYS A 13 -6.05 5.76 -11.82
C CYS A 13 -6.71 5.10 -10.59
N ARG A 14 -6.04 4.20 -9.87
CA ARG A 14 -6.57 3.64 -8.61
C ARG A 14 -6.75 4.71 -7.53
N GLN A 15 -5.83 5.67 -7.47
CA GLN A 15 -5.94 6.78 -6.53
C GLN A 15 -7.11 7.69 -6.89
N LEU A 16 -7.29 8.04 -8.16
CA LEU A 16 -8.45 8.82 -8.61
C LEU A 16 -9.77 8.10 -8.31
N ALA A 17 -9.81 6.78 -8.46
CA ALA A 17 -10.97 5.97 -8.08
C ALA A 17 -11.31 6.06 -6.58
N SER A 18 -10.33 6.31 -5.71
CA SER A 18 -10.55 6.52 -4.27
C SER A 18 -11.01 7.93 -3.94
N GLN A 19 -10.67 8.92 -4.77
CA GLN A 19 -11.01 10.33 -4.55
C GLN A 19 -12.33 10.75 -5.20
N ASP A 20 -12.73 10.07 -6.28
CA ASP A 20 -13.96 10.33 -7.02
C ASP A 20 -14.83 9.06 -7.11
N PRO A 21 -15.77 8.89 -6.16
CA PRO A 21 -16.68 7.74 -6.13
C PRO A 21 -17.63 7.70 -7.34
N ALA A 22 -17.98 8.86 -7.92
CA ALA A 22 -18.91 8.93 -9.04
C ALA A 22 -18.32 8.31 -10.30
N ASN A 23 -17.01 8.46 -10.50
CA ASN A 23 -16.28 7.91 -11.64
C ASN A 23 -15.38 6.73 -11.26
N GLN A 24 -15.57 6.13 -10.09
CA GLN A 24 -14.73 5.04 -9.58
C GLN A 24 -14.60 3.88 -10.59
N THR A 25 -15.70 3.50 -11.23
CA THR A 25 -15.73 2.41 -12.21
C THR A 25 -14.89 2.72 -13.45
N VAL A 26 -14.95 3.96 -13.94
CA VAL A 26 -14.16 4.45 -15.08
C VAL A 26 -12.68 4.44 -14.73
N TRP A 27 -12.32 5.00 -13.57
CA TRP A 27 -10.94 5.04 -13.10
C TRP A 27 -10.37 3.63 -12.85
N MET A 28 -11.15 2.71 -12.31
CA MET A 28 -10.75 1.31 -12.14
C MET A 28 -10.61 0.56 -13.47
N ALA A 29 -11.46 0.85 -14.46
CA ALA A 29 -11.33 0.28 -15.80
C ALA A 29 -10.04 0.75 -16.48
N GLU A 30 -9.76 2.05 -16.39
CA GLU A 30 -8.55 2.66 -16.93
C GLU A 30 -7.29 2.09 -16.25
N ALA A 31 -7.31 1.95 -14.91
CA ALA A 31 -6.24 1.31 -14.15
C ALA A 31 -5.94 -0.12 -14.63
N ARG A 32 -6.98 -0.89 -14.97
CA ARG A 32 -6.84 -2.26 -15.50
C ARG A 32 -6.25 -2.26 -16.90
N SER A 33 -6.68 -1.34 -17.77
CA SER A 33 -6.13 -1.17 -19.12
C SER A 33 -4.62 -0.92 -19.07
N TRP A 34 -4.19 0.06 -18.27
CA TRP A 34 -2.76 0.38 -18.11
C TRP A 34 -1.96 -0.75 -17.47
N SER A 35 -2.55 -1.48 -16.50
CA SER A 35 -1.89 -2.63 -15.88
C SER A 35 -1.66 -3.77 -16.87
N ARG A 36 -2.63 -4.01 -17.77
CA ARG A 36 -2.52 -5.02 -18.81
C ARG A 36 -1.41 -4.67 -19.79
N LEU A 37 -1.37 -3.42 -20.25
CA LEU A 37 -0.31 -2.93 -21.12
C LEU A 37 1.07 -3.03 -20.46
N ALA A 38 1.18 -2.74 -19.16
CA ALA A 38 2.44 -2.89 -18.43
C ALA A 38 2.90 -4.35 -18.32
N ALA A 39 1.96 -5.30 -18.21
CA ALA A 39 2.25 -6.73 -18.14
C ALA A 39 2.66 -7.28 -19.52
N GLU A 40 1.99 -6.86 -20.58
CA GLU A 40 2.33 -7.21 -21.97
C GLU A 40 3.71 -6.67 -22.38
N MET A 41 4.18 -5.61 -21.70
CA MET A 41 5.48 -4.99 -21.97
C MET A 41 6.68 -5.63 -21.26
N LEU A 42 6.48 -6.67 -20.44
CA LEU A 42 7.57 -7.50 -19.92
C LEU A 42 7.95 -8.56 -20.95
N PRO A 43 9.12 -8.45 -21.63
CA PRO A 43 9.69 -9.63 -22.27
C PRO A 43 10.08 -10.61 -21.15
N ASP A 44 9.90 -11.91 -21.39
CA ASP A 44 10.13 -13.04 -20.46
C ASP A 44 11.56 -13.09 -19.83
N GLU A 45 12.47 -12.20 -20.22
CA GLU A 45 13.92 -12.43 -20.19
C GLU A 45 14.74 -11.53 -19.25
N HIS A 46 14.16 -10.74 -18.32
CA HIS A 46 15.00 -9.92 -17.41
C HIS A 46 14.47 -9.79 -15.97
N GLN A 47 14.51 -10.90 -15.23
CA GLN A 47 14.33 -10.95 -13.76
C GLN A 47 15.35 -10.13 -12.94
N LEU A 48 16.46 -9.67 -13.53
CA LEU A 48 17.55 -8.99 -12.79
C LEU A 48 17.38 -7.48 -12.62
N LYS A 49 16.61 -6.78 -13.47
CA LYS A 49 16.34 -5.33 -13.32
C LYS A 49 15.07 -5.02 -12.50
N GLY A 50 14.25 -6.03 -12.22
CA GLY A 50 12.97 -5.89 -11.51
C GLY A 50 13.11 -5.36 -10.07
N GLY A 51 14.23 -5.64 -9.39
CA GLY A 51 14.40 -5.28 -7.97
C GLY A 51 14.40 -3.78 -7.68
N ILE A 52 15.10 -2.97 -8.49
CA ILE A 52 15.17 -1.51 -8.30
C ILE A 52 13.86 -0.87 -8.74
N THR A 53 13.31 -1.28 -9.89
CA THR A 53 12.03 -0.77 -10.39
C THR A 53 10.89 -1.08 -9.42
N ALA A 54 10.85 -2.28 -8.84
CA ALA A 54 9.86 -2.66 -7.84
C ALA A 54 10.00 -1.83 -6.56
N ARG A 55 11.23 -1.54 -6.11
CA ARG A 55 11.49 -0.69 -4.93
C ARG A 55 11.05 0.75 -5.17
N LEU A 56 11.36 1.33 -6.33
CA LEU A 56 10.92 2.69 -6.69
C LEU A 56 9.39 2.77 -6.82
N PHE A 57 8.78 1.78 -7.48
CA PHE A 57 7.32 1.68 -7.58
C PHE A 57 6.67 1.57 -6.20
N PHE A 58 7.20 0.71 -5.33
CA PHE A 58 6.70 0.55 -3.97
C PHE A 58 6.85 1.82 -3.14
N ALA A 59 8.01 2.47 -3.19
CA ALA A 59 8.27 3.72 -2.47
C ALA A 59 7.35 4.85 -2.96
N PHE A 60 7.11 4.95 -4.28
CA PHE A 60 6.20 5.94 -4.85
C PHE A 60 4.75 5.69 -4.41
N ASN A 61 4.26 4.44 -4.50
CA ASN A 61 2.92 4.10 -4.03
C ASN A 61 2.76 4.34 -2.52
N LYS A 62 3.79 4.05 -1.72
CA LYS A 62 3.82 4.34 -0.28
C LYS A 62 3.77 5.84 0.00
N LEU A 63 4.55 6.65 -0.72
CA LEU A 63 4.55 8.10 -0.56
C LEU A 63 3.19 8.69 -0.90
N VAL A 64 2.61 8.26 -2.02
CA VAL A 64 1.27 8.65 -2.46
C VAL A 64 0.21 8.28 -1.41
N ALA A 65 0.25 7.05 -0.87
CA ALA A 65 -0.68 6.61 0.16
C ALA A 65 -0.51 7.40 1.48
N ALA A 66 0.72 7.78 1.84
CA ALA A 66 1.02 8.56 3.03
C ALA A 66 0.49 10.01 2.97
N GLN A 67 0.32 10.58 1.78
CA GLN A 67 -0.35 11.88 1.60
C GLN A 67 -1.87 11.83 1.85
N HIS A 68 -2.44 10.62 2.01
CA HIS A 68 -3.87 10.39 2.20
C HIS A 68 -4.20 9.83 3.61
N GLU A 69 -3.32 9.98 4.61
CA GLU A 69 -3.70 9.71 6.00
C GLU A 69 -4.77 10.74 6.42
N PRO A 70 -6.02 10.33 6.69
CA PRO A 70 -6.96 11.23 7.35
C PRO A 70 -6.45 11.46 8.77
N ALA A 71 -6.50 12.71 9.23
CA ALA A 71 -5.98 13.21 10.51
C ALA A 71 -6.62 12.59 11.79
N ASN A 72 -6.82 11.28 11.87
CA ASN A 72 -7.54 10.59 12.94
C ASN A 72 -6.72 9.53 13.69
N GLN A 73 -5.48 9.19 13.28
CA GLN A 73 -4.68 8.20 14.02
C GLN A 73 -3.98 8.73 15.29
N THR A 74 -3.92 10.05 15.49
CA THR A 74 -3.28 10.62 16.71
C THR A 74 -4.10 10.42 17.98
N ALA A 75 -5.41 10.17 17.88
CA ALA A 75 -6.27 9.96 19.05
C ALA A 75 -6.20 8.53 19.64
N GLU A 76 -5.92 7.51 18.82
CA GLU A 76 -5.93 6.11 19.27
C GLU A 76 -4.60 5.65 19.90
N MET A 77 -3.47 6.29 19.56
CA MET A 77 -2.18 5.95 20.17
C MET A 77 -2.06 6.37 21.65
N MET A 78 -2.88 7.32 22.13
CA MET A 78 -2.84 7.74 23.54
C MET A 78 -3.64 6.80 24.48
N LYS A 79 -4.58 6.00 23.98
CA LYS A 79 -5.40 5.10 24.83
C LYS A 79 -4.73 3.76 25.14
N SER A 80 -3.81 3.30 24.29
CA SER A 80 -3.16 1.99 24.45
C SER A 80 -2.00 1.97 25.45
N ARG A 81 -1.61 3.11 26.05
CA ARG A 81 -0.51 3.18 27.05
C ARG A 81 -0.98 2.97 28.50
N SER A 82 -2.24 2.61 28.74
CA SER A 82 -2.77 2.37 30.10
C SER A 82 -3.28 0.94 30.24
N LYS A 83 -2.35 -0.02 30.37
CA LYS A 83 -2.54 -1.33 31.02
C LYS A 83 -1.19 -2.06 31.08
N ARG A 84 -0.28 -1.55 31.92
CA ARG A 84 0.84 -2.35 32.44
C ARG A 84 0.47 -2.75 33.87
N VAL A 85 -0.42 -3.74 33.99
CA VAL A 85 -0.71 -4.40 35.27
C VAL A 85 0.32 -5.51 35.44
N ILE A 86 1.06 -5.42 36.53
CA ILE A 86 2.14 -6.30 36.98
C ILE A 86 1.60 -7.72 37.17
N PRO A 87 2.27 -8.80 36.73
CA PRO A 87 1.83 -10.15 37.03
C PRO A 87 2.16 -10.52 38.49
N PRO A 88 1.21 -11.05 39.29
CA PRO A 88 1.52 -11.60 40.60
C PRO A 88 2.24 -12.95 40.46
N ARG A 89 3.42 -13.07 41.08
CA ARG A 89 4.10 -14.36 41.32
C ARG A 89 3.26 -15.18 42.31
N SER A 90 2.69 -16.30 41.87
CA SER A 90 2.10 -17.30 42.77
C SER A 90 3.16 -18.30 43.21
N LEU A 91 3.35 -18.39 44.53
CA LEU A 91 4.17 -19.36 45.24
C LEU A 91 3.44 -20.71 45.37
N SER A 92 4.17 -21.78 45.07
CA SER A 92 4.04 -23.17 45.56
C SER A 92 2.80 -24.01 45.18
N PRO A 93 2.99 -25.33 45.05
CA PRO A 93 2.13 -26.24 45.81
C PRO A 93 2.93 -27.26 46.63
N THR A 94 2.47 -27.45 47.86
CA THR A 94 2.76 -28.56 48.76
C THR A 94 2.00 -29.80 48.31
N ALA A 95 2.69 -30.94 48.17
CA ALA A 95 2.22 -32.29 48.52
C ALA A 95 3.41 -33.24 48.46
#